data_AF-A0A971GKH5-F1
#
_entry.id   AF-A0A971GKH5-F1
#
_cell.length_a   1.000
_cell.length_b   1.000
_cell.length_c   1.000
_cell.angle_alpha   90.00
_cell.angle_beta   90.00
_cell.angle_gamma   90.00
#
_symmetry.space_group_name_H-M   'P 1'
#
loop_
_entity.id
_entity.type
_entity.pdbx_description
1 polymer ?
#
loop_
_entity_poly.entity_id
_entity_poly.type
_entity_poly.pdbx_seq_one_letter_code
_entity_poly.pdbx_strand_id
1 'polypeptide(L)'
;MSVNSLRIIVGVFLLLLGIAGISPKIEESIFSLNNKNLVLESVFGIVEIICSLVILMGLFIKTRKKTVYTAGIVVFWFYVARIVLSEFIWSTPAHSSVSAFISWALLFSAEIIIASTLWILAKAYKS
;
A
#
# COMPACT_ATOMS: atom_id res chain seq x y z
N MET A 1 -12.23 13.80 10.88
CA MET A 1 -10.74 13.77 10.91
C MET A 1 -10.20 14.87 10.01
N SER A 2 -9.09 15.51 10.39
CA SER A 2 -8.41 16.45 9.48
C SER A 2 -7.69 15.69 8.36
N VAL A 3 -7.57 16.29 7.17
CA VAL A 3 -6.81 15.70 6.05
C VAL A 3 -5.34 15.45 6.45
N ASN A 4 -4.79 16.28 7.34
CA ASN A 4 -3.43 16.12 7.86
C ASN A 4 -3.28 14.87 8.73
N SER A 5 -4.29 14.52 9.53
CA SER A 5 -4.28 13.29 10.34
C SER A 5 -4.28 12.05 9.44
N LEU A 6 -5.15 12.03 8.43
CA LEU A 6 -5.20 10.95 7.43
C LEU A 6 -3.85 10.79 6.73
N ARG A 7 -3.25 11.92 6.34
CA ARG A 7 -1.96 11.98 5.68
C ARG A 7 -0.83 11.39 6.52
N ILE A 8 -0.77 11.70 7.80
CA ILE A 8 0.24 11.15 8.72
C ILE A 8 0.06 9.64 8.83
N ILE A 9 -1.17 9.19 9.10
CA ILE A 9 -1.46 7.76 9.30
C ILE A 9 -1.11 6.95 8.05
N VAL A 10 -1.59 7.41 6.89
CA VAL A 10 -1.31 6.76 5.60
C VAL A 10 0.17 6.81 5.26
N GLY A 11 0.82 7.96 5.47
CA GLY A 11 2.24 8.12 5.20
C GLY A 11 3.09 7.19 6.05
N VAL A 12 2.84 7.11 7.36
CA VAL A 12 3.55 6.20 8.26
C VAL A 12 3.26 4.74 7.91
N PHE A 13 1.99 4.41 7.64
CA PHE A 13 1.60 3.05 7.25
C PHE A 13 2.35 2.57 5.99
N LEU A 14 2.33 3.37 4.93
CA LEU A 14 3.04 3.06 3.68
C LEU A 14 4.56 2.96 3.87
N LEU A 15 5.12 3.81 4.73
CA LEU A 15 6.54 3.78 5.03
C LEU A 15 6.95 2.48 5.72
N LEU A 16 6.17 2.05 6.72
CA LEU A 16 6.40 0.77 7.40
C LEU A 16 6.19 -0.42 6.46
N LEU A 17 5.14 -0.38 5.64
CA LEU A 17 4.85 -1.42 4.66
C LEU A 17 5.98 -1.55 3.63
N GLY A 18 6.50 -0.42 3.13
CA GLY A 18 7.58 -0.43 2.18
C GLY A 18 8.91 -0.90 2.77
N ILE A 19 9.20 -0.57 4.03
CA ILE A 19 10.35 -1.12 4.77
C ILE A 19 10.21 -2.65 4.92
N ALA A 20 9.00 -3.13 5.24
CA ALA A 20 8.73 -4.55 5.33
C ALA A 20 8.97 -5.26 3.98
N GLY A 21 8.53 -4.67 2.87
CA GLY A 21 8.70 -5.25 1.53
C GLY A 21 10.14 -5.28 0.99
N ILE A 22 11.03 -4.42 1.50
CA ILE A 22 12.45 -4.43 1.12
C ILE A 22 13.26 -5.38 2.01
N SER A 23 12.75 -5.75 3.19
CA SER A 23 13.49 -6.55 4.16
C SER A 23 13.46 -8.05 3.78
N PRO A 24 14.60 -8.64 3.37
CA PRO A 24 14.65 -10.04 2.93
C PRO A 24 14.47 -11.05 4.07
N LYS A 25 14.43 -10.59 5.33
CA LYS A 25 14.31 -11.45 6.52
C LYS A 25 12.88 -11.55 7.06
N ILE A 26 11.93 -10.80 6.48
CA ILE A 26 10.53 -10.78 6.93
C ILE A 26 9.70 -11.55 5.89
N GLU A 27 9.95 -12.85 5.77
CA GLU A 27 9.18 -13.73 4.87
C GLU A 27 7.71 -13.93 5.33
N GLU A 28 7.35 -13.43 6.52
CA GLU A 28 6.03 -13.63 7.16
C GLU A 28 5.19 -12.34 7.26
N SER A 29 5.42 -11.33 6.41
CA SER A 29 4.52 -10.19 6.39
C SER A 29 3.15 -10.60 5.82
N ILE A 30 2.07 -10.27 6.54
CA ILE A 30 0.68 -10.53 6.14
C ILE A 30 0.35 -9.89 4.77
N PHE A 31 1.10 -8.86 4.38
CA PHE A 31 0.95 -8.18 3.09
C PHE A 31 1.99 -8.59 2.04
N SER A 32 2.86 -9.58 2.34
CA SER A 32 3.89 -10.02 1.40
C SER A 32 3.30 -10.61 0.12
N LEU A 33 4.05 -10.56 -0.97
CA LEU A 33 3.63 -11.18 -2.22
C LEU A 33 3.74 -12.70 -2.08
N ASN A 34 2.62 -13.41 -2.21
CA ASN A 34 2.50 -14.85 -1.98
C ASN A 34 3.44 -15.75 -2.84
N ASN A 35 4.10 -15.20 -3.86
CA ASN A 35 4.97 -15.93 -4.79
C ASN A 35 6.48 -15.88 -4.45
N LYS A 36 6.87 -15.40 -3.26
CA LYS A 36 8.29 -15.25 -2.84
C LYS A 36 9.17 -14.50 -3.85
N ASN A 37 8.57 -13.65 -4.69
CA ASN A 37 9.31 -12.89 -5.69
C ASN A 37 9.90 -11.62 -5.05
N LEU A 38 11.00 -11.83 -4.31
CA LEU A 38 11.67 -10.81 -3.51
C LEU A 38 12.05 -9.57 -4.30
N VAL A 39 12.37 -9.72 -5.59
CA VAL A 39 12.71 -8.60 -6.48
C VAL A 39 11.51 -7.68 -6.66
N LEU A 40 10.34 -8.26 -6.96
CA LEU A 40 9.14 -7.48 -7.21
C LEU A 40 8.60 -6.85 -5.92
N GLU A 41 8.68 -7.57 -4.81
CA GLU A 41 8.31 -7.05 -3.49
C GLU A 41 9.18 -5.87 -3.07
N SER A 42 10.50 -5.96 -3.35
CA SER A 42 11.43 -4.85 -3.14
C SER A 42 11.07 -3.64 -4.01
N VAL A 43 10.66 -3.85 -5.28
CA VAL A 43 10.20 -2.75 -6.15
C VAL A 43 8.96 -2.05 -5.59
N PHE A 44 7.94 -2.82 -5.17
CA PHE A 44 6.77 -2.24 -4.51
C PHE A 44 7.16 -1.48 -3.24
N GLY A 45 8.03 -2.07 -2.41
CA GLY A 45 8.47 -1.45 -1.17
C GLY A 45 9.24 -0.14 -1.40
N ILE A 46 10.11 -0.08 -2.40
CA ILE A 46 10.83 1.16 -2.77
C ILE A 46 9.84 2.25 -3.20
N VAL A 47 8.86 1.91 -4.03
CA VAL A 47 7.84 2.88 -4.49
C VAL A 47 7.01 3.38 -3.31
N GLU A 48 6.62 2.51 -2.38
CA GLU A 48 5.88 2.84 -1.18
C GLU A 48 6.68 3.76 -0.24
N ILE A 49 7.98 3.50 -0.05
CA ILE A 49 8.87 4.38 0.73
C ILE A 49 9.00 5.75 0.07
N ILE A 50 9.30 5.81 -1.23
CA ILE A 50 9.48 7.10 -1.91
C ILE A 50 8.19 7.92 -1.86
N CYS A 51 7.05 7.30 -2.18
CA CYS A 51 5.76 8.01 -2.16
C CYS A 51 5.36 8.42 -0.74
N SER A 52 5.58 7.57 0.27
CA SER A 52 5.28 7.90 1.67
C SER A 52 6.14 9.06 2.18
N LEU A 53 7.42 9.11 1.83
CA LEU A 53 8.29 10.24 2.17
C LEU A 53 7.79 11.53 1.52
N VAL A 54 7.41 11.51 0.24
CA VAL A 54 6.84 12.69 -0.43
C VAL A 54 5.52 13.13 0.24
N ILE A 55 4.67 12.17 0.59
CA ILE A 55 3.43 12.43 1.32
C ILE A 55 3.75 13.02 2.69
N LEU A 56 4.68 12.50 3.48
CA LEU A 56 4.99 13.04 4.81
C LEU A 56 5.71 14.39 4.75
N MET A 57 6.65 14.57 3.81
CA MET A 57 7.45 15.78 3.67
C MET A 57 6.61 17.03 3.41
N GLY A 58 5.52 16.91 2.65
CA GLY A 58 4.67 18.08 2.42
C GLY A 58 3.80 18.49 3.62
N LEU A 59 3.97 17.88 4.80
CA LEU A 59 3.49 18.44 6.08
C LEU A 59 4.46 19.52 6.62
N PHE A 60 5.75 19.35 6.39
CA PHE A 60 6.81 20.23 6.92
C PHE A 60 7.29 21.25 5.88
N ILE A 61 7.35 20.84 4.63
CA ILE A 61 7.79 21.66 3.51
C ILE A 61 6.53 22.16 2.79
N LYS A 62 6.51 23.43 2.37
CA LYS A 62 5.51 24.01 1.43
C LYS A 62 5.59 23.31 0.07
N THR A 63 5.21 22.04 0.05
CA THR A 63 5.19 21.19 -1.13
C THR A 63 3.93 21.53 -1.91
N ARG A 64 4.06 21.64 -3.23
CA ARG A 64 2.91 21.93 -4.10
C ARG A 64 1.88 20.81 -3.93
N LYS A 65 0.60 21.15 -3.75
CA LYS A 65 -0.50 20.19 -3.64
C LYS A 65 -0.49 19.15 -4.78
N LYS A 66 -0.13 19.60 -5.98
CA LYS A 66 0.08 18.75 -7.17
C LYS A 66 1.09 17.61 -6.96
N THR A 67 2.18 17.84 -6.22
CA THR A 67 3.19 16.80 -5.93
C THR A 67 2.62 15.74 -4.99
N VAL A 68 1.90 16.16 -3.95
CA VAL A 68 1.25 15.23 -3.00
C VAL A 68 0.14 14.43 -3.70
N TYR A 69 -0.63 15.09 -4.57
CA TYR A 69 -1.62 14.42 -5.43
C TYR A 69 -0.97 13.35 -6.31
N THR A 70 0.12 13.70 -7.01
CA THR A 70 0.80 12.78 -7.92
C THR A 70 1.37 11.58 -7.16
N ALA A 71 2.05 11.81 -6.04
CA ALA A 71 2.56 10.73 -5.19
C ALA A 71 1.43 9.82 -4.68
N GLY A 72 0.30 10.42 -4.26
CA GLY A 72 -0.88 9.68 -3.83
C GLY A 72 -1.49 8.81 -4.93
N ILE A 73 -1.58 9.31 -6.16
CA ILE A 73 -2.09 8.55 -7.30
C ILE A 73 -1.12 7.43 -7.71
N VAL A 74 0.19 7.71 -7.72
CA VAL A 74 1.20 6.69 -8.05
C VAL A 74 1.15 5.54 -7.06
N VAL A 75 1.22 5.84 -5.76
CA VAL A 75 1.19 4.77 -4.74
C VAL A 75 -0.14 4.02 -4.74
N PHE A 76 -1.26 4.70 -5.02
CA PHE A 76 -2.56 4.04 -5.17
C PHE A 76 -2.54 2.99 -6.28
N TRP A 77 -2.06 3.34 -7.48
CA TRP A 77 -2.01 2.38 -8.59
C TRP A 77 -1.06 1.22 -8.34
N PHE A 78 0.11 1.48 -7.74
CA PHE A 78 1.03 0.41 -7.34
C PHE A 78 0.40 -0.50 -6.28
N TYR A 79 -0.31 0.07 -5.31
CA TYR A 79 -1.00 -0.71 -4.28
C TYR A 79 -2.13 -1.56 -4.87
N VAL A 80 -2.92 -1.02 -5.80
CA VAL A 80 -3.94 -1.81 -6.52
C VAL A 80 -3.30 -2.94 -7.32
N ALA A 81 -2.20 -2.67 -8.01
CA ALA A 81 -1.46 -3.71 -8.73
C ALA A 81 -0.95 -4.80 -7.78
N ARG A 82 -0.47 -4.44 -6.57
CA ARG A 82 -0.08 -5.38 -5.52
C ARG A 82 -1.23 -6.32 -5.15
N ILE A 83 -2.42 -5.78 -4.85
CA ILE A 83 -3.62 -6.57 -4.52
C ILE A 83 -3.97 -7.55 -5.65
N VAL A 84 -3.97 -7.07 -6.90
CA VAL A 84 -4.31 -7.92 -8.05
C VAL A 84 -3.31 -9.07 -8.18
N LEU A 85 -2.03 -8.78 -7.98
CA LEU A 85 -0.97 -9.78 -8.07
C LEU A 85 -0.99 -10.78 -6.90
N SER A 86 -1.11 -10.31 -5.66
CA SER A 86 -1.16 -11.17 -4.46
C SER A 86 -2.41 -12.04 -4.43
N GLU A 87 -3.58 -11.43 -4.58
CA GLU A 87 -4.86 -12.08 -4.31
C GLU A 87 -5.44 -12.81 -5.52
N PHE A 88 -5.25 -12.31 -6.75
CA PHE A 88 -5.91 -12.89 -7.94
C PHE A 88 -4.97 -13.64 -8.86
N ILE A 89 -3.68 -13.32 -8.89
CA ILE A 89 -2.73 -13.99 -9.79
C ILE A 89 -2.01 -15.10 -9.03
N TRP A 90 -1.58 -14.86 -7.79
CA TRP A 90 -0.77 -15.82 -7.02
C TRP A 90 -1.51 -16.61 -5.93
N SER A 91 -2.72 -16.22 -5.51
CA SER A 91 -3.50 -16.98 -4.50
C SER A 91 -4.40 -18.08 -5.09
N THR A 92 -4.45 -18.21 -6.41
CA THR A 92 -5.50 -18.92 -7.18
C THR A 92 -5.75 -20.41 -6.90
N PRO A 93 -4.85 -21.23 -6.30
CA PRO A 93 -5.21 -22.59 -5.91
C PRO A 93 -5.67 -22.75 -4.44
N ALA A 94 -5.75 -21.69 -3.61
CA ALA A 94 -5.71 -21.84 -2.15
C ALA A 94 -7.06 -21.93 -1.40
N HIS A 95 -8.22 -21.76 -2.05
CA HIS A 95 -9.52 -21.76 -1.35
C HIS A 95 -10.15 -23.16 -1.21
N SER A 96 -9.35 -24.16 -0.81
CA SER A 96 -9.83 -25.54 -0.63
C SER A 96 -10.71 -25.72 0.61
N SER A 97 -10.80 -24.71 1.50
CA SER A 97 -11.60 -24.75 2.71
C SER A 97 -12.29 -23.41 3.01
N VAL A 98 -13.42 -23.47 3.75
CA VAL A 98 -14.15 -22.28 4.22
C VAL A 98 -13.29 -21.38 5.09
N SER A 99 -12.42 -21.97 5.92
CA SER A 99 -11.47 -21.22 6.76
C SER A 99 -10.49 -20.40 5.91
N ALA A 100 -9.89 -21.01 4.88
CA ALA A 100 -8.97 -20.33 3.97
C ALA A 100 -9.68 -19.21 3.18
N PHE A 101 -10.94 -19.41 2.78
CA PHE A 101 -11.74 -18.37 2.14
C PHE A 101 -12.03 -17.18 3.08
N ILE A 102 -12.35 -17.44 4.35
CA ILE A 102 -12.61 -16.37 5.33
C ILE A 102 -11.34 -15.56 5.59
N SER A 103 -10.19 -16.21 5.78
CA SER A 103 -8.90 -15.52 5.95
C SER A 103 -8.56 -14.66 4.73
N TRP A 104 -8.74 -15.20 3.52
CA TRP A 104 -8.57 -14.46 2.27
C TRP A 104 -9.48 -13.25 2.18
N ALA A 105 -10.79 -13.43 2.39
CA ALA A 105 -11.77 -12.36 2.31
C ALA A 105 -11.49 -11.24 3.33
N LEU A 106 -11.00 -11.61 4.52
CA LEU A 106 -10.63 -10.66 5.55
C LEU A 106 -9.39 -9.84 5.15
N LEU A 107 -8.35 -10.50 4.64
CA LEU A 107 -7.15 -9.82 4.14
C LEU A 107 -7.49 -8.88 2.97
N PHE A 108 -8.20 -9.40 1.97
CA PHE A 108 -8.63 -8.64 0.80
C PHE A 108 -9.48 -7.42 1.20
N SER A 109 -10.38 -7.57 2.18
CA SER A 109 -11.19 -6.45 2.67
C SER A 109 -10.32 -5.36 3.33
N ALA A 110 -9.29 -5.75 4.08
CA ALA A 110 -8.35 -4.81 4.69
C ALA A 110 -7.56 -4.07 3.62
N GLU A 111 -7.09 -4.77 2.59
CA GLU A 111 -6.38 -4.16 1.47
C GLU A 111 -7.24 -3.17 0.67
N ILE A 112 -8.53 -3.49 0.44
CA ILE A 112 -9.47 -2.56 -0.20
C ILE A 112 -9.68 -1.30 0.65
N ILE A 113 -9.78 -1.43 1.97
CA ILE A 113 -9.93 -0.28 2.88
C ILE A 113 -8.69 0.63 2.79
N ILE A 114 -7.49 0.04 2.73
CA ILE A 114 -6.24 0.79 2.56
C ILE A 114 -6.24 1.51 1.19
N ALA A 115 -6.55 0.81 0.11
CA ALA A 115 -6.64 1.40 -1.23
C ALA A 115 -7.65 2.55 -1.29
N SER A 116 -8.80 2.38 -0.66
CA SER A 116 -9.84 3.42 -0.54
C SER A 116 -9.33 4.65 0.22
N THR A 117 -8.57 4.43 1.28
CA THR A 117 -7.97 5.49 2.08
C THR A 117 -6.92 6.28 1.28
N LEU A 118 -6.10 5.59 0.48
CA LEU A 118 -5.16 6.21 -0.45
C LEU A 118 -5.86 7.08 -1.49
N TRP A 119 -6.97 6.58 -2.05
CA TRP A 119 -7.78 7.33 -3.00
C TRP A 119 -8.38 8.60 -2.40
N ILE A 120 -8.97 8.50 -1.19
CA ILE A 120 -9.53 9.64 -0.47
C ILE A 120 -8.44 10.69 -0.19
N LEU A 121 -7.26 10.24 0.26
CA LEU A 121 -6.12 11.13 0.50
C LEU A 121 -5.69 11.83 -0.79
N ALA A 122 -5.51 11.10 -1.89
CA ALA A 122 -5.14 11.70 -3.18
C ALA A 122 -6.18 12.73 -3.62
N LYS A 123 -7.48 12.39 -3.58
CA LYS A 123 -8.56 13.29 -3.98
C LYS A 123 -8.57 14.60 -3.18
N ALA A 124 -8.19 14.57 -1.89
CA ALA A 124 -8.09 15.76 -1.05
C ALA A 124 -7.04 16.78 -1.55
N TYR A 125 -6.05 16.35 -2.34
CA TYR A 125 -4.98 17.19 -2.89
C TYR A 125 -5.13 17.49 -4.40
N LYS A 126 -6.24 17.10 -5.03
CA LYS A 126 -6.50 17.34 -6.47
C LYS A 126 -6.61 18.83 -6.84
N SER A 127 -6.86 19.70 -5.86
CA SER A 127 -7.16 21.13 -6.04
C SER A 127 -5.95 22.05 -5.94
#